data_AF-A0A1D2WGL0-F1
#
_entry.id   AF-A0A1D2WGL0-F1
#
_cell.length_a   1.000
_cell.length_b   1.000
_cell.length_c   1.000
_cell.angle_alpha   90.00
_cell.angle_beta   90.00
_cell.angle_gamma   90.00
#
_symmetry.space_group_name_H-M   'P 1'
#
loop_
_entity.id
_entity.type
_entity.pdbx_description
1 polymer ?
#
loop_
_entity_poly.entity_id
_entity_poly.type
_entity_poly.pdbx_seq_one_letter_code
_entity_poly.pdbx_strand_id
1 'polypeptide(L)'
;MPRLKKVVEEVIITLSDDVNPSICASFKDLPQIFEEKDCKTRDKLLFDFLEKINSIEYRPLESLFEYIHRRTKDYFEEPFNPIKLIYENWKLKIIFDDPEKVKGKLTIKAGSRTLFNKFLTSEERENNILEIDYLEKKYFPEGKDEITFSVRGQKKPVIRSIDYFENIPGNKKIRILQHDCCNNSFEGSNLRIAAVQLKYHAYGEDSIVKLTADETYYRKVMAILEAVKEKADIVVFPEFSIPFEYLEEIQQYTDENGIIVVAGSYYVQEKNLMKYGKLFTREFGDEDLRKNISPIVIPDSKIVHNEKALAARDERGCGFEEGMEAGEVNHILKLREDLRIGIMICYEYVNDELRKRLIRACDVILVPQTNPSPKIFYRKANSELNIQLCAGNRAHIMVNGIYTWGNDKKQYMEGLQELL
;
A
#
# COMPACT_ATOMS: atom_id res chain seq x y z
N MET A 1 3.42 32.87 6.52
CA MET A 1 2.90 34.25 6.55
C MET A 1 3.04 35.05 5.25
N PRO A 2 4.22 35.24 4.64
CA PRO A 2 4.34 36.03 3.41
C PRO A 2 3.48 35.50 2.25
N ARG A 3 3.34 34.18 2.14
CA ARG A 3 2.44 33.53 1.16
C ARG A 3 0.96 33.83 1.41
N LEU A 4 0.52 33.89 2.68
CA LEU A 4 -0.88 34.17 3.02
C LEU A 4 -1.25 35.60 2.60
N LYS A 5 -0.39 36.58 2.92
CA LYS A 5 -0.57 37.98 2.50
C LYS A 5 -0.70 38.09 0.98
N LYS A 6 0.21 37.45 0.24
CA LYS A 6 0.18 37.44 -1.23
C LYS A 6 -1.11 36.83 -1.79
N VAL A 7 -1.55 35.69 -1.25
CA VAL A 7 -2.81 35.05 -1.66
C VAL A 7 -4.01 35.93 -1.36
N VAL A 8 -4.05 36.56 -0.18
CA VAL A 8 -5.11 37.49 0.20
C VAL A 8 -5.14 38.71 -0.74
N GLU A 9 -3.98 39.28 -1.08
CA GLU A 9 -3.88 40.38 -2.03
C GLU A 9 -4.36 39.98 -3.44
N GLU A 10 -3.95 38.82 -3.94
CA GLU A 10 -4.39 38.28 -5.24
C GLU A 10 -5.92 38.08 -5.29
N VAL A 11 -6.50 37.54 -4.21
CA VAL A 11 -7.95 37.39 -4.10
C VAL A 11 -8.64 38.75 -4.10
N ILE A 12 -8.16 39.72 -3.31
CA ILE A 12 -8.74 41.07 -3.24
C ILE A 12 -8.70 41.76 -4.61
N ILE A 13 -7.62 41.61 -5.38
CA ILE A 13 -7.49 42.20 -6.72
C ILE A 13 -8.44 41.55 -7.74
N THR A 14 -8.79 40.27 -7.53
CA THR A 14 -9.64 39.50 -8.44
C THR A 14 -11.14 39.74 -8.19
N LEU A 15 -11.50 40.22 -6.99
CA LEU A 15 -12.87 40.62 -6.68
C LEU A 15 -13.20 41.91 -7.45
N SER A 16 -14.32 41.94 -8.18
CA SER A 16 -14.74 43.15 -8.91
C SER A 16 -15.13 44.28 -7.95
N ASP A 17 -15.12 45.53 -8.43
CA ASP A 17 -15.52 46.70 -7.64
C ASP A 17 -16.98 46.64 -7.15
N ASP A 18 -17.79 45.77 -7.75
CA ASP A 18 -19.20 45.53 -7.39
C ASP A 18 -19.37 44.52 -6.23
N VAL A 19 -18.28 43.93 -5.74
CA VAL A 19 -18.33 42.99 -4.62
C VAL A 19 -18.59 43.74 -3.31
N ASN A 20 -19.49 43.19 -2.49
CA ASN A 20 -19.86 43.76 -1.20
C ASN A 20 -18.62 44.14 -0.35
N PRO A 21 -18.47 45.40 0.09
CA PRO A 21 -17.32 45.87 0.86
C PRO A 21 -17.00 45.04 2.12
N SER A 22 -18.01 44.40 2.71
CA SER A 22 -17.84 43.50 3.87
C SER A 22 -16.97 42.27 3.54
N ILE A 23 -17.03 41.77 2.30
CA ILE A 23 -16.27 40.61 1.82
C ILE A 23 -14.80 40.98 1.66
N CYS A 24 -14.53 42.14 1.06
CA CYS A 24 -13.18 42.70 0.92
C CYS A 24 -12.54 43.01 2.28
N ALA A 25 -13.32 43.55 3.22
CA ALA A 25 -12.86 43.79 4.59
C ALA A 25 -12.50 42.48 5.30
N SER A 26 -13.36 41.45 5.19
CA SER A 26 -13.14 40.12 5.78
C SER A 26 -11.82 39.48 5.32
N PHE A 27 -11.48 39.57 4.03
CA PHE A 27 -10.18 39.08 3.54
C PHE A 27 -8.99 39.87 4.08
N LYS A 28 -9.09 41.19 4.23
CA LYS A 28 -8.01 42.05 4.72
C LYS A 28 -7.65 41.79 6.18
N ASP A 29 -8.59 41.28 6.98
CA ASP A 29 -8.37 41.01 8.40
C ASP A 29 -7.60 39.70 8.64
N LEU A 30 -7.66 38.74 7.70
CA LEU A 30 -7.02 37.43 7.85
C LEU A 30 -5.53 37.52 8.19
N PRO A 31 -4.69 38.27 7.45
CA PRO A 31 -3.28 38.41 7.81
C PRO A 31 -3.07 38.94 9.24
N GLN A 32 -3.90 39.90 9.69
CA GLN A 32 -3.78 40.48 11.02
C GLN A 32 -4.01 39.45 12.12
N ILE A 33 -4.99 38.55 11.95
CA ILE A 33 -5.27 37.46 12.89
C ILE A 33 -4.04 36.56 13.06
N PHE A 34 -3.30 36.28 11.99
CA PHE A 34 -2.10 35.44 12.04
C PHE A 34 -0.83 36.15 12.50
N GLU A 35 -0.77 37.47 12.43
CA GLU A 35 0.36 38.26 12.96
C GLU A 35 0.20 38.58 14.45
N GLU A 36 -1.02 38.51 14.98
CA GLU A 36 -1.30 38.78 16.38
C GLU A 36 -0.71 37.71 17.31
N LYS A 37 0.13 38.16 18.25
CA LYS A 37 0.84 37.31 19.22
C LYS A 37 0.08 37.18 20.53
N ASP A 38 -0.70 38.20 20.91
CA ASP A 38 -1.51 38.17 22.11
C ASP A 38 -2.78 37.34 21.91
N CYS A 39 -3.01 36.35 22.77
CA CYS A 39 -4.14 35.44 22.62
C CYS A 39 -5.49 36.16 22.75
N LYS A 40 -5.63 37.10 23.69
CA LYS A 40 -6.91 37.80 23.92
C LYS A 40 -7.27 38.70 22.74
N THR A 41 -6.28 39.38 22.20
CA THR A 41 -6.44 40.27 21.04
C THR A 41 -6.77 39.46 19.80
N ARG A 42 -6.10 38.32 19.60
CA ARG A 42 -6.41 37.40 18.49
C ARG A 42 -7.81 36.80 18.61
N ASP A 43 -8.24 36.42 19.80
CA ASP A 43 -9.60 35.89 20.03
C ASP A 43 -10.66 36.95 19.68
N LYS A 44 -10.39 38.23 20.01
CA LYS A 44 -11.23 39.34 19.58
C LYS A 44 -11.25 39.49 18.05
N LEU A 45 -10.09 39.45 17.38
CA LEU A 45 -10.02 39.54 15.92
C LEU A 45 -10.76 38.38 15.23
N LEU A 46 -10.70 37.16 15.78
CA LEU A 46 -11.46 36.01 15.30
C LEU A 46 -12.97 36.22 15.46
N PHE A 47 -13.39 36.78 16.60
CA PHE A 47 -14.80 37.12 16.84
C PHE A 47 -15.30 38.19 15.86
N ASP A 48 -14.54 39.29 15.70
CA ASP A 48 -14.86 40.37 14.78
C ASP A 48 -14.92 39.86 13.32
N PHE A 49 -14.04 38.92 12.96
CA PHE A 49 -14.07 38.25 11.65
C PHE A 49 -15.35 37.43 11.47
N LEU A 50 -15.78 36.66 12.47
CA LEU A 50 -17.04 35.90 12.41
C LEU A 50 -18.27 36.81 12.26
N GLU A 51 -18.33 37.94 12.98
CA GLU A 51 -19.44 38.90 12.83
C GLU A 51 -19.55 39.44 11.40
N LYS A 52 -18.42 39.72 10.76
CA LYS A 52 -18.39 40.15 9.35
C LYS A 52 -18.85 39.06 8.40
N ILE A 53 -18.47 37.79 8.64
CA ILE A 53 -18.93 36.65 7.84
C ILE A 53 -20.45 36.53 7.87
N ASN A 54 -21.06 36.67 9.06
CA ASN A 54 -22.51 36.58 9.24
C ASN A 54 -23.28 37.74 8.57
N SER A 55 -22.58 38.81 8.16
CA SER A 55 -23.17 39.92 7.39
C SER A 55 -23.17 39.71 5.87
N ILE A 56 -22.59 38.60 5.39
CA ILE A 56 -22.54 38.27 3.96
C ILE A 56 -23.87 37.68 3.52
N GLU A 57 -24.62 38.41 2.68
CA GLU A 57 -25.94 37.96 2.18
C GLU A 57 -25.84 36.78 1.19
N TYR A 58 -24.71 36.63 0.49
CA TYR A 58 -24.52 35.57 -0.50
C TYR A 58 -24.05 34.26 0.18
N ARG A 59 -25.00 33.34 0.38
CA ARG A 59 -24.83 32.06 1.09
C ARG A 59 -23.58 31.24 0.73
N PRO A 60 -23.21 31.07 -0.56
CA PRO A 60 -22.01 30.30 -0.90
C PRO A 60 -20.71 30.94 -0.40
N LEU A 61 -20.62 32.28 -0.40
CA LEU A 61 -19.45 32.98 0.14
C LEU A 61 -19.46 32.92 1.67
N GLU A 62 -20.59 33.18 2.33
CA GLU A 62 -20.75 33.00 3.77
C GLU A 62 -20.22 31.62 4.21
N SER A 63 -20.68 30.55 3.56
CA SER A 63 -20.26 29.16 3.85
C SER A 63 -18.75 28.94 3.67
N LEU A 64 -18.15 29.51 2.62
CA LEU A 64 -16.71 29.43 2.37
C LEU A 64 -15.92 30.16 3.47
N PHE A 65 -16.37 31.34 3.87
CA PHE A 65 -15.71 32.11 4.90
C PHE A 65 -15.90 31.51 6.30
N GLU A 66 -17.07 30.95 6.61
CA GLU A 66 -17.28 30.16 7.83
C GLU A 66 -16.30 28.99 7.89
N TYR A 67 -16.06 28.31 6.76
CA TYR A 67 -15.04 27.28 6.66
C TYR A 67 -13.64 27.82 6.96
N ILE A 68 -13.26 28.97 6.39
CA ILE A 68 -11.96 29.62 6.65
C ILE A 68 -11.82 30.04 8.12
N HIS A 69 -12.83 30.68 8.70
CA HIS A 69 -12.86 31.07 10.12
C HIS A 69 -12.70 29.86 11.02
N ARG A 70 -13.47 28.79 10.78
CA ARG A 70 -13.35 27.54 11.54
C ARG A 70 -11.94 26.97 11.46
N ARG A 71 -11.36 26.86 10.25
CA ARG A 71 -10.00 26.34 10.06
C ARG A 71 -8.92 27.23 10.71
N THR A 72 -9.11 28.54 10.69
CA THR A 72 -8.23 29.51 11.35
C THR A 72 -8.30 29.39 12.87
N LYS A 73 -9.51 29.28 13.42
CA LYS A 73 -9.72 29.03 14.85
C LYS A 73 -9.07 27.72 15.29
N ASP A 74 -9.37 26.63 14.58
CA ASP A 74 -8.78 25.30 14.85
C ASP A 74 -7.24 25.37 14.87
N TYR A 75 -6.64 26.10 13.93
CA TYR A 75 -5.19 26.30 13.86
C TYR A 75 -4.58 26.95 15.12
N PHE A 76 -5.28 27.90 15.74
CA PHE A 76 -4.79 28.58 16.94
C PHE A 76 -5.12 27.85 18.25
N GLU A 77 -6.20 27.07 18.26
CA GLU A 77 -6.58 26.23 19.40
C GLU A 77 -5.73 24.96 19.48
N GLU A 78 -5.22 24.45 18.34
CA GLU A 78 -4.30 23.33 18.33
C GLU A 78 -2.98 23.68 19.05
N PRO A 79 -2.49 22.80 19.94
CA PRO A 79 -1.28 23.06 20.72
C PRO A 79 -0.03 23.14 19.84
N PHE A 80 -0.02 22.45 18.70
CA PHE A 80 0.92 22.57 17.59
C PHE A 80 0.31 21.85 16.37
N ASN A 81 0.78 22.16 15.16
CA ASN A 81 0.16 21.62 13.93
C ASN A 81 1.17 20.86 13.05
N PRO A 82 1.11 19.53 12.99
CA PRO A 82 1.73 18.74 11.94
C PRO A 82 0.89 18.88 10.66
N ILE A 83 1.32 19.75 9.74
CA ILE A 83 0.56 20.09 8.53
C ILE A 83 0.55 18.93 7.55
N LYS A 84 1.65 18.16 7.47
CA LYS A 84 1.81 17.11 6.47
C LYS A 84 2.50 15.89 7.05
N LEU A 85 1.90 14.75 6.76
CA LEU A 85 2.50 13.43 6.95
C LEU A 85 2.83 12.86 5.57
N ILE A 86 4.09 12.49 5.37
CA ILE A 86 4.56 11.82 4.15
C ILE A 86 5.16 10.50 4.58
N TYR A 87 4.63 9.41 4.03
CA TYR A 87 5.19 8.09 4.20
C TYR A 87 5.84 7.64 2.89
N GLU A 88 7.11 7.30 2.94
CA GLU A 88 7.84 6.79 1.78
C GLU A 88 9.08 6.00 2.22
N ASN A 89 9.31 4.82 1.62
CA ASN A 89 10.47 3.97 1.87
C ASN A 89 10.65 3.67 3.37
N TRP A 90 9.56 3.24 4.01
CA TRP A 90 9.51 2.94 5.45
C TRP A 90 9.85 4.12 6.37
N LYS A 91 9.72 5.36 5.89
CA LYS A 91 9.99 6.55 6.69
C LYS A 91 8.75 7.42 6.76
N LEU A 92 8.33 7.75 7.97
CA LEU A 92 7.32 8.77 8.22
C LEU A 92 8.01 10.12 8.43
N LYS A 93 7.79 11.05 7.49
CA LYS A 93 8.18 12.45 7.61
C LYS A 93 7.00 13.26 8.08
N ILE A 94 7.20 13.99 9.18
CA ILE A 94 6.22 14.90 9.78
C ILE A 94 6.74 16.32 9.56
N ILE A 95 5.93 17.14 8.89
CA ILE A 95 6.23 18.55 8.67
C ILE A 95 5.38 19.38 9.63
N PHE A 96 6.05 20.17 10.47
CA PHE A 96 5.40 21.09 11.40
C PHE A 96 5.25 22.48 10.76
N ASP A 97 4.18 23.19 11.09
CA ASP A 97 4.08 24.61 10.74
C ASP A 97 4.97 25.49 11.61
N ASP A 98 4.99 25.17 12.91
CA ASP A 98 5.71 25.91 13.94
C ASP A 98 6.17 24.90 15.01
N PRO A 99 7.37 24.31 14.87
CA PRO A 99 7.89 23.33 15.82
C PRO A 99 8.20 23.94 17.18
N GLU A 100 8.32 25.27 17.31
CA GLU A 100 8.54 25.94 18.60
C GLU A 100 7.32 25.84 19.52
N LYS A 101 6.14 25.59 18.98
CA LYS A 101 4.93 25.26 19.77
C LYS A 101 5.04 23.91 20.49
N VAL A 102 5.93 23.02 20.06
CA VAL A 102 6.18 21.72 20.72
C VAL A 102 7.02 21.93 21.98
N LYS A 103 6.37 22.41 23.04
CA LYS A 103 7.00 22.74 24.33
C LYS A 103 7.19 21.51 25.21
N GLY A 104 8.17 20.69 24.86
CA GLY A 104 8.65 19.60 25.71
C GLY A 104 8.86 18.28 24.97
N LYS A 105 8.74 17.18 25.71
CA LYS A 105 8.88 15.84 25.18
C LYS A 105 7.66 15.48 24.33
N LEU A 106 7.87 15.29 23.02
CA LEU A 106 6.84 14.87 22.08
C LEU A 106 6.74 13.35 22.08
N THR A 107 5.50 12.85 22.20
CA THR A 107 5.15 11.45 22.04
C THR A 107 4.29 11.29 20.80
N ILE A 108 4.71 10.42 19.89
CA ILE A 108 3.98 10.09 18.66
C ILE A 108 3.65 8.61 18.70
N LYS A 109 2.37 8.29 18.49
CA LYS A 109 1.87 6.92 18.47
C LYS A 109 1.07 6.65 17.19
N ALA A 110 1.11 5.41 16.74
CA ALA A 110 0.14 4.84 15.81
C ALA A 110 -0.61 3.74 16.57
N GLY A 111 -1.91 3.94 16.80
CA GLY A 111 -2.69 3.13 17.74
C GLY A 111 -2.04 3.08 19.13
N SER A 112 -1.79 1.86 19.64
CA SER A 112 -1.12 1.64 20.93
C SER A 112 0.40 1.78 20.88
N ARG A 113 1.00 1.76 19.67
CA ARG A 113 2.45 1.65 19.48
C ARG A 113 3.11 3.02 19.50
N THR A 114 4.16 3.15 20.32
CA THR A 114 4.94 4.39 20.40
C THR A 114 6.05 4.40 19.34
N LEU A 115 5.94 5.34 18.39
CA LEU A 115 6.90 5.52 17.31
C LEU A 115 8.02 6.49 17.70
N PHE A 116 7.69 7.48 18.52
CA PHE A 116 8.61 8.53 18.95
C PHE A 116 8.30 8.97 20.37
N ASN A 117 9.33 9.19 21.19
CA ASN A 117 9.17 9.66 22.57
C ASN A 117 10.46 10.36 23.04
N LYS A 118 10.75 11.54 22.48
CA LYS A 118 11.89 12.39 22.84
C LYS A 118 11.57 13.88 22.63
N PHE A 119 12.49 14.76 23.00
CA PHE A 119 12.41 16.18 22.61
C PHE A 119 12.82 16.30 21.13
N LEU A 120 12.22 17.28 20.43
CA LEU A 120 12.71 17.65 19.10
C LEU A 120 14.14 18.20 19.21
N THR A 121 15.02 17.76 18.32
CA THR A 121 16.40 18.29 18.22
C THR A 121 16.40 19.70 17.63
N SER A 122 17.52 20.42 17.77
CA SER A 122 17.67 21.74 17.14
C SER A 122 17.51 21.67 15.62
N GLU A 123 18.10 20.64 14.99
CA GLU A 123 17.99 20.42 13.55
C GLU A 123 16.55 20.11 13.11
N GLU A 124 15.82 19.27 13.85
CA GLU A 124 14.40 18.95 13.57
C GLU A 124 13.52 20.21 13.67
N ARG A 125 13.84 21.14 14.59
CA ARG A 125 13.15 22.43 14.75
C ARG A 125 13.50 23.41 13.63
N GLU A 126 14.78 23.59 13.34
CA GLU A 126 15.25 24.51 12.29
C GLU A 126 14.72 24.12 10.90
N ASN A 127 14.66 22.81 10.62
CA ASN A 127 14.16 22.30 9.35
C ASN A 127 12.63 22.10 9.32
N ASN A 128 11.95 22.26 10.46
CA ASN A 128 10.51 22.00 10.63
C ASN A 128 10.09 20.56 10.27
N ILE A 129 11.03 19.60 10.31
CA ILE A 129 10.82 18.22 9.83
C ILE A 129 11.34 17.24 10.87
N LEU A 130 10.50 16.26 11.19
CA LEU A 130 10.88 15.05 11.93
C LEU A 130 10.74 13.83 11.02
N GLU A 131 11.77 12.99 10.96
CA GLU A 131 11.74 11.71 10.27
C GLU A 131 11.76 10.55 11.28
N ILE A 132 10.88 9.57 11.10
CA ILE A 132 10.83 8.35 11.89
C ILE A 132 11.02 7.17 10.94
N ASP A 133 12.08 6.40 11.14
CA ASP A 133 12.31 5.15 10.41
C ASP A 133 11.48 4.01 11.03
N TYR A 134 10.50 3.51 10.27
CA TYR A 134 9.59 2.47 10.71
C TYR A 134 10.28 1.13 10.88
N LEU A 135 11.32 0.83 10.10
CA LEU A 135 12.09 -0.41 10.24
C LEU A 135 12.86 -0.41 11.56
N GLU A 136 13.46 0.72 11.95
CA GLU A 136 14.10 0.85 13.26
C GLU A 136 13.11 0.68 14.42
N LYS A 137 11.87 1.15 14.24
CA LYS A 137 10.78 0.95 15.21
C LYS A 137 10.11 -0.42 15.12
N LYS A 138 10.53 -1.25 14.15
CA LYS A 138 9.89 -2.53 13.77
C LYS A 138 8.38 -2.38 13.53
N TYR A 139 7.95 -1.21 13.08
CA TYR A 139 6.55 -0.89 12.81
C TYR A 139 6.26 -1.19 11.34
N PHE A 140 5.22 -1.98 11.09
CA PHE A 140 4.78 -2.32 9.74
C PHE A 140 3.29 -2.01 9.66
N PRO A 141 2.85 -1.10 8.79
CA PRO A 141 1.44 -0.74 8.70
C PRO A 141 0.57 -1.93 8.32
N GLU A 142 -0.61 -2.08 8.92
CA GLU A 142 -1.58 -3.14 8.58
C GLU A 142 -2.76 -2.59 7.77
N GLY A 143 -2.87 -1.27 7.65
CA GLY A 143 -3.95 -0.57 6.99
C GLY A 143 -3.83 0.94 7.21
N LYS A 144 -4.96 1.64 7.24
CA LYS A 144 -4.99 3.07 7.60
C LYS A 144 -4.81 3.23 9.10
N ASP A 145 -4.06 4.26 9.50
CA ASP A 145 -3.81 4.56 10.90
C ASP A 145 -4.22 5.99 11.26
N GLU A 146 -4.44 6.19 12.56
CA GLU A 146 -4.48 7.50 13.18
C GLU A 146 -3.19 7.74 14.00
N ILE A 147 -2.42 8.74 13.57
CA ILE A 147 -1.21 9.17 14.27
C ILE A 147 -1.59 10.18 15.34
N THR A 148 -1.29 9.83 16.58
CA THR A 148 -1.54 10.66 17.77
C THR A 148 -0.27 11.36 18.20
N PHE A 149 -0.33 12.68 18.33
CA PHE A 149 0.76 13.54 18.82
C PHE A 149 0.38 14.14 20.17
N SER A 150 1.27 14.03 21.15
CA SER A 150 1.03 14.54 22.50
C SER A 150 2.31 15.04 23.19
N VAL A 151 2.17 16.12 23.96
CA VAL A 151 3.21 16.65 24.85
C VAL A 151 2.70 16.60 26.28
N ARG A 152 3.59 16.37 27.26
CA ARG A 152 3.20 16.30 28.68
C ARG A 152 2.51 17.60 29.12
N GLY A 153 1.34 17.49 29.74
CA GLY A 153 0.55 18.63 30.20
C GLY A 153 -0.43 19.21 29.16
N GLN A 154 -0.40 18.71 27.92
CA GLN A 154 -1.38 19.04 26.89
C GLN A 154 -2.74 18.41 27.21
N LYS A 155 -3.82 19.20 27.16
CA LYS A 155 -5.17 18.74 27.50
C LYS A 155 -5.77 17.76 26.48
N LYS A 156 -5.50 17.97 25.18
CA LYS A 156 -6.03 17.15 24.08
C LYS A 156 -4.92 16.81 23.09
N PRO A 157 -4.74 15.55 22.69
CA PRO A 157 -3.77 15.19 21.67
C PRO A 157 -4.17 15.75 20.29
N VAL A 158 -3.19 15.89 19.40
CA VAL A 158 -3.43 16.18 17.98
C VAL A 158 -3.48 14.85 17.24
N ILE A 159 -4.48 14.62 16.41
CA ILE A 159 -4.67 13.37 15.69
C ILE A 159 -4.68 13.66 14.18
N ARG A 160 -4.00 12.81 13.40
CA ARG A 160 -3.95 12.88 11.94
C ARG A 160 -4.06 11.48 11.36
N SER A 161 -4.99 11.27 10.44
CA SER A 161 -5.07 10.02 9.70
C SER A 161 -3.95 9.93 8.66
N ILE A 162 -3.49 8.72 8.37
CA ILE A 162 -2.52 8.45 7.33
C ILE A 162 -2.91 7.21 6.54
N ASP A 163 -2.72 7.30 5.22
CA ASP A 163 -2.82 6.18 4.30
C ASP A 163 -1.43 5.94 3.70
N TYR A 164 -0.90 4.72 3.88
CA TYR A 164 0.50 4.37 3.63
C TYR A 164 0.79 4.06 2.16
N PHE A 165 0.35 4.93 1.27
CA PHE A 165 0.75 4.87 -0.13
C PHE A 165 2.18 5.34 -0.31
N GLU A 166 2.95 4.54 -1.02
CA GLU A 166 4.26 4.93 -1.51
C GLU A 166 4.23 5.09 -3.03
N ASN A 167 5.00 6.05 -3.55
CA ASN A 167 5.17 6.18 -4.99
C ASN A 167 6.07 5.05 -5.51
N ILE A 168 5.83 4.54 -6.71
CA ILE A 168 6.71 3.60 -7.41
C ILE A 168 6.87 4.06 -8.87
N PRO A 169 7.82 3.50 -9.65
CA PRO A 169 8.09 3.97 -11.01
C PRO A 169 6.85 4.02 -11.91
N GLY A 170 6.79 5.05 -12.76
CA GLY A 170 5.66 5.28 -13.66
C GLY A 170 4.49 6.04 -13.05
N ASN A 171 4.73 6.87 -12.02
CA ASN A 171 3.71 7.64 -11.28
C ASN A 171 2.60 6.78 -10.66
N LYS A 172 2.92 5.51 -10.39
CA LYS A 172 2.02 4.56 -9.73
C LYS A 172 2.20 4.65 -8.21
N LYS A 173 1.22 4.15 -7.46
CA LYS A 173 1.28 4.08 -6.00
C LYS A 173 0.93 2.68 -5.52
N ILE A 174 1.52 2.28 -4.41
CA ILE A 174 1.27 0.98 -3.78
C ILE A 174 1.27 1.12 -2.26
N ARG A 175 0.45 0.33 -1.58
CA ARG A 175 0.53 0.10 -0.14
C ARG A 175 1.33 -1.17 0.11
N ILE A 176 2.31 -1.08 1.00
CA ILE A 176 3.01 -2.27 1.51
C ILE A 176 2.54 -2.48 2.95
N LEU A 177 1.69 -3.48 3.16
CA LEU A 177 1.00 -3.72 4.43
C LEU A 177 1.48 -5.02 5.05
N GLN A 178 1.52 -5.11 6.38
CA GLN A 178 1.70 -6.37 7.07
C GLN A 178 0.36 -7.08 7.23
N HIS A 179 0.36 -8.38 7.06
CA HIS A 179 -0.74 -9.27 7.44
C HIS A 179 -0.22 -10.24 8.50
N ASP A 180 -0.88 -10.32 9.64
CA ASP A 180 -0.47 -11.18 10.75
C ASP A 180 -1.01 -12.61 10.57
N CYS A 181 -0.11 -13.56 10.34
CA CYS A 181 -0.41 -14.98 10.21
C CYS A 181 -0.04 -15.79 11.47
N CYS A 182 0.39 -15.13 12.56
CA CYS A 182 0.97 -15.82 13.72
C CYS A 182 0.02 -16.83 14.38
N ASN A 183 -1.29 -16.59 14.28
CA ASN A 183 -2.29 -17.50 14.86
C ASN A 183 -2.55 -18.75 14.02
N ASN A 184 -2.02 -18.84 12.79
CA ASN A 184 -2.59 -19.74 11.78
C ASN A 184 -1.61 -20.75 11.16
N SER A 185 -0.29 -20.79 11.42
CA SER A 185 0.52 -21.73 10.61
C SER A 185 1.96 -22.08 10.99
N PHE A 186 2.65 -21.48 11.96
CA PHE A 186 4.07 -21.82 12.11
C PHE A 186 4.66 -21.66 13.52
N GLU A 187 4.78 -22.77 14.24
CA GLU A 187 5.49 -22.86 15.54
C GLU A 187 6.92 -23.43 15.41
N GLY A 188 7.31 -23.90 14.23
CA GLY A 188 8.58 -24.55 13.99
C GLY A 188 9.79 -23.62 14.12
N SER A 189 10.97 -24.18 14.39
CA SER A 189 12.23 -23.41 14.40
C SER A 189 12.77 -23.11 13.00
N ASN A 190 12.47 -23.98 12.01
CA ASN A 190 12.96 -23.90 10.63
C ASN A 190 11.79 -23.84 9.65
N LEU A 191 11.75 -22.79 8.83
CA LEU A 191 10.72 -22.62 7.80
C LEU A 191 11.00 -23.54 6.61
N ARG A 192 10.02 -24.35 6.22
CA ARG A 192 10.08 -25.29 5.09
C ARG A 192 9.20 -24.76 3.96
N ILE A 193 9.82 -24.47 2.81
CA ILE A 193 9.11 -23.91 1.66
C ILE A 193 9.23 -24.88 0.49
N ALA A 194 8.09 -25.29 -0.08
CA ALA A 194 8.02 -26.03 -1.33
C ALA A 194 7.89 -25.05 -2.50
N ALA A 195 8.91 -24.98 -3.35
CA ALA A 195 8.90 -24.24 -4.60
C ALA A 195 8.44 -25.15 -5.74
N VAL A 196 7.26 -24.89 -6.29
CA VAL A 196 6.68 -25.72 -7.36
C VAL A 196 7.17 -25.25 -8.72
N GLN A 197 7.75 -26.15 -9.51
CA GLN A 197 7.98 -25.92 -10.94
C GLN A 197 6.92 -26.66 -11.73
N LEU A 198 6.05 -25.91 -12.41
CA LEU A 198 4.91 -26.45 -13.11
C LEU A 198 5.02 -26.19 -14.62
N LYS A 199 4.74 -27.23 -15.42
CA LYS A 199 4.57 -27.08 -16.87
C LYS A 199 3.11 -26.85 -17.23
N TYR A 200 2.84 -25.81 -18.03
CA TYR A 200 1.50 -25.43 -18.48
C TYR A 200 1.49 -24.74 -19.86
N HIS A 201 0.29 -24.58 -20.43
CA HIS A 201 0.07 -23.85 -21.66
C HIS A 201 -0.63 -22.52 -21.39
N ALA A 202 0.00 -21.41 -21.76
CA ALA A 202 -0.54 -20.07 -21.61
C ALA A 202 -0.96 -19.50 -22.97
N TYR A 203 -2.00 -18.67 -22.97
CA TYR A 203 -2.50 -17.98 -24.15
C TYR A 203 -3.02 -16.59 -23.76
N GLY A 204 -3.11 -15.68 -24.72
CA GLY A 204 -3.72 -14.37 -24.52
C GLY A 204 -5.20 -14.40 -24.93
N GLU A 205 -6.08 -13.79 -24.13
CA GLU A 205 -7.51 -13.61 -24.43
C GLU A 205 -8.04 -12.44 -23.61
N ASP A 206 -8.88 -11.58 -24.19
CA ASP A 206 -9.46 -10.39 -23.52
C ASP A 206 -8.42 -9.50 -22.83
N SER A 207 -7.25 -9.35 -23.47
CA SER A 207 -6.17 -8.53 -22.97
C SER A 207 -5.47 -8.98 -21.70
N ILE A 208 -5.64 -10.25 -21.34
CA ILE A 208 -5.00 -10.87 -20.18
C ILE A 208 -4.37 -12.21 -20.57
N VAL A 209 -3.40 -12.66 -19.77
CA VAL A 209 -2.82 -14.01 -19.90
C VAL A 209 -3.74 -15.00 -19.21
N LYS A 210 -4.14 -16.04 -19.92
CA LYS A 210 -4.93 -17.16 -19.40
C LYS A 210 -4.16 -18.48 -19.54
N LEU A 211 -4.61 -19.45 -18.75
CA LEU A 211 -4.08 -20.80 -18.71
C LEU A 211 -5.10 -21.78 -19.28
N THR A 212 -4.65 -22.74 -20.09
CA THR A 212 -5.49 -23.90 -20.42
C THR A 212 -5.50 -24.86 -19.23
N ALA A 213 -6.60 -24.83 -18.49
CA ALA A 213 -6.82 -25.62 -17.29
C ALA A 213 -7.98 -26.60 -17.52
N ASP A 214 -7.66 -27.89 -17.57
CA ASP A 214 -8.62 -28.99 -17.63
C ASP A 214 -8.60 -29.80 -16.32
N GLU A 215 -9.40 -30.85 -16.26
CA GLU A 215 -9.44 -31.78 -15.13
C GLU A 215 -8.08 -32.45 -14.87
N THR A 216 -7.31 -32.71 -15.92
CA THR A 216 -5.95 -33.27 -15.81
C THR A 216 -5.02 -32.31 -15.07
N TYR A 217 -5.07 -31.04 -15.42
CA TYR A 217 -4.29 -29.99 -14.79
C TYR A 217 -4.70 -29.78 -13.33
N TYR A 218 -6.00 -29.78 -13.05
CA TYR A 218 -6.53 -29.73 -11.68
C TYR A 218 -5.96 -30.87 -10.81
N ARG A 219 -6.09 -32.13 -11.26
CA ARG A 219 -5.57 -33.29 -10.53
C ARG A 219 -4.06 -33.21 -10.29
N LYS A 220 -3.32 -32.67 -11.25
CA LYS A 220 -1.89 -32.45 -11.13
C LYS A 220 -1.56 -31.44 -10.01
N VAL A 221 -2.31 -30.34 -9.91
CA VAL A 221 -2.15 -29.34 -8.82
C VAL A 221 -2.42 -29.99 -7.47
N MET A 222 -3.55 -30.69 -7.32
CA MET A 222 -3.91 -31.33 -6.05
C MET A 222 -2.92 -32.45 -5.66
N ALA A 223 -2.45 -33.24 -6.63
CA ALA A 223 -1.42 -34.24 -6.37
C ALA A 223 -0.08 -33.63 -5.89
N ILE A 224 0.27 -32.43 -6.35
CA ILE A 224 1.46 -31.71 -5.86
C ILE A 224 1.27 -31.31 -4.40
N LEU A 225 0.10 -30.77 -4.04
CA LEU A 225 -0.23 -30.42 -2.65
C LEU A 225 -0.13 -31.64 -1.75
N GLU A 226 -0.80 -32.74 -2.10
CA GLU A 226 -0.72 -34.00 -1.34
C GLU A 226 0.71 -34.53 -1.20
N ALA A 227 1.54 -34.41 -2.23
CA ALA A 227 2.93 -34.89 -2.18
C ALA A 227 3.81 -34.13 -1.18
N VAL A 228 3.48 -32.85 -0.91
CA VAL A 228 4.23 -31.96 0.00
C VAL A 228 3.54 -31.78 1.36
N LYS A 229 2.39 -32.42 1.57
CA LYS A 229 1.70 -32.51 2.86
C LYS A 229 2.69 -32.92 3.97
N GLU A 230 2.59 -32.22 5.11
CA GLU A 230 3.47 -32.36 6.29
C GLU A 230 4.98 -32.07 6.06
N LYS A 231 5.41 -31.83 4.82
CA LYS A 231 6.82 -31.58 4.46
C LYS A 231 7.14 -30.10 4.26
N ALA A 232 6.12 -29.28 4.03
CA ALA A 232 6.25 -27.85 3.82
C ALA A 232 5.27 -27.09 4.71
N ASP A 233 5.69 -25.90 5.15
CA ASP A 233 4.85 -24.93 5.86
C ASP A 233 4.23 -23.94 4.85
N ILE A 234 4.92 -23.70 3.73
CA ILE A 234 4.44 -22.89 2.61
C ILE A 234 4.67 -23.63 1.30
N VAL A 235 3.65 -23.68 0.45
CA VAL A 235 3.76 -24.12 -0.95
C VAL A 235 3.60 -22.91 -1.86
N VAL A 236 4.51 -22.73 -2.81
CA VAL A 236 4.51 -21.58 -3.72
C VAL A 236 4.43 -22.09 -5.14
N PHE A 237 3.40 -21.65 -5.86
CA PHE A 237 3.18 -21.95 -7.26
C PHE A 237 3.71 -20.84 -8.19
N PRO A 238 4.02 -21.15 -9.46
CA PRO A 238 4.42 -20.13 -10.44
C PRO A 238 3.33 -19.11 -10.77
N GLU A 239 3.72 -17.94 -11.27
CA GLU A 239 2.79 -16.96 -11.86
C GLU A 239 1.87 -17.61 -12.92
N PHE A 240 0.62 -17.16 -13.05
CA PHE A 240 -0.38 -17.68 -14.01
C PHE A 240 -0.75 -19.16 -13.89
N SER A 241 -0.35 -19.85 -12.82
CA SER A 241 -0.47 -21.31 -12.77
C SER A 241 -1.67 -21.86 -12.00
N ILE A 242 -2.29 -21.09 -11.10
CA ILE A 242 -3.47 -21.54 -10.34
C ILE A 242 -4.68 -20.67 -10.69
N PRO A 243 -5.68 -21.22 -11.39
CA PRO A 243 -6.98 -20.58 -11.60
C PRO A 243 -7.74 -20.34 -10.29
N PHE A 244 -8.60 -19.31 -10.29
CA PHE A 244 -9.46 -18.99 -9.14
C PHE A 244 -10.43 -20.12 -8.79
N GLU A 245 -10.83 -20.90 -9.79
CA GLU A 245 -11.71 -22.06 -9.64
C GLU A 245 -11.19 -23.08 -8.63
N TYR A 246 -9.87 -23.15 -8.41
CA TYR A 246 -9.27 -24.13 -7.51
C TYR A 246 -9.18 -23.61 -6.07
N LEU A 247 -9.44 -22.31 -5.83
CA LEU A 247 -9.15 -21.69 -4.53
C LEU A 247 -10.03 -22.22 -3.39
N GLU A 248 -11.28 -22.62 -3.65
CA GLU A 248 -12.16 -23.20 -2.63
C GLU A 248 -11.61 -24.53 -2.09
N GLU A 249 -11.15 -25.40 -2.99
CA GLU A 249 -10.62 -26.71 -2.62
C GLU A 249 -9.19 -26.60 -2.05
N ILE A 250 -8.40 -25.63 -2.55
CA ILE A 250 -7.11 -25.30 -1.95
C ILE A 250 -7.32 -24.75 -0.52
N GLN A 251 -8.34 -23.92 -0.27
CA GLN A 251 -8.67 -23.44 1.08
C GLN A 251 -9.01 -24.61 2.00
N GLN A 252 -9.86 -25.55 1.54
CA GLN A 252 -10.14 -26.76 2.31
C GLN A 252 -8.85 -27.53 2.62
N TYR A 253 -7.98 -27.72 1.63
CA TYR A 253 -6.68 -28.36 1.84
C TYR A 253 -5.82 -27.59 2.86
N THR A 254 -5.75 -26.26 2.80
CA THR A 254 -4.94 -25.48 3.75
C THR A 254 -5.47 -25.58 5.17
N ASP A 255 -6.80 -25.55 5.35
CA ASP A 255 -7.47 -25.65 6.64
C ASP A 255 -7.23 -27.03 7.27
N GLU A 256 -7.34 -28.10 6.49
CA GLU A 256 -7.14 -29.47 6.97
C GLU A 256 -5.67 -29.79 7.34
N ASN A 257 -4.71 -29.12 6.68
CA ASN A 257 -3.29 -29.49 6.78
C ASN A 257 -2.41 -28.45 7.46
N GLY A 258 -2.94 -27.26 7.77
CA GLY A 258 -2.18 -26.18 8.40
C GLY A 258 -1.05 -25.62 7.52
N ILE A 259 -1.21 -25.65 6.20
CA ILE A 259 -0.19 -25.22 5.22
C ILE A 259 -0.63 -23.94 4.53
N ILE A 260 0.27 -22.96 4.36
CA ILE A 260 0.00 -21.77 3.55
C ILE A 260 0.26 -22.10 2.07
N VAL A 261 -0.64 -21.68 1.18
CA VAL A 261 -0.44 -21.80 -0.27
C VAL A 261 -0.40 -20.43 -0.92
N VAL A 262 0.74 -20.09 -1.53
CA VAL A 262 0.87 -18.96 -2.44
C VAL A 262 0.55 -19.48 -3.84
N ALA A 263 -0.64 -19.19 -4.33
CA ALA A 263 -1.22 -19.73 -5.56
C ALA A 263 -0.62 -19.11 -6.84
N GLY A 264 0.59 -18.56 -6.77
CA GLY A 264 1.27 -17.99 -7.92
C GLY A 264 0.70 -16.64 -8.29
N SER A 265 -0.05 -16.56 -9.39
CA SER A 265 -0.90 -15.40 -9.68
C SER A 265 -1.94 -15.70 -10.75
N TYR A 266 -2.98 -14.86 -10.86
CA TYR A 266 -3.96 -14.94 -11.93
C TYR A 266 -4.68 -13.59 -12.09
N TYR A 267 -5.28 -13.35 -13.26
CA TYR A 267 -6.04 -12.14 -13.53
C TYR A 267 -7.46 -12.19 -12.96
N VAL A 268 -7.88 -11.11 -12.31
CA VAL A 268 -9.28 -10.91 -11.91
C VAL A 268 -10.14 -10.64 -13.16
N GLN A 269 -11.21 -11.41 -13.30
CA GLN A 269 -12.20 -11.30 -14.38
C GLN A 269 -13.59 -11.06 -13.79
N GLU A 270 -14.54 -10.65 -14.62
CA GLU A 270 -15.92 -10.35 -14.21
C GLU A 270 -16.58 -11.52 -13.47
N LYS A 271 -16.39 -12.76 -13.97
CA LYS A 271 -16.87 -13.98 -13.30
C LYS A 271 -16.32 -14.17 -11.88
N ASN A 272 -15.20 -13.52 -11.53
CA ASN A 272 -14.55 -13.66 -10.24
C ASN A 272 -15.13 -12.74 -9.17
N LEU A 273 -15.68 -11.57 -9.56
CA LEU A 273 -16.12 -10.54 -8.62
C LEU A 273 -17.12 -11.09 -7.60
N MET A 274 -18.20 -11.70 -8.08
CA MET A 274 -19.26 -12.24 -7.21
C MET A 274 -18.94 -13.62 -6.64
N LYS A 275 -18.44 -14.54 -7.49
CA LYS A 275 -18.31 -15.96 -7.09
C LYS A 275 -17.17 -16.16 -6.11
N TYR A 276 -16.00 -15.61 -6.42
CA TYR A 276 -14.76 -15.89 -5.68
C TYR A 276 -14.31 -14.70 -4.83
N GLY A 277 -14.75 -13.47 -5.11
CA GLY A 277 -14.39 -12.28 -4.33
C GLY A 277 -14.70 -12.41 -2.84
N LYS A 278 -15.79 -13.12 -2.48
CA LYS A 278 -16.16 -13.39 -1.08
C LYS A 278 -15.14 -14.23 -0.29
N LEU A 279 -14.29 -15.01 -1.00
CA LEU A 279 -13.23 -15.82 -0.39
C LEU A 279 -12.08 -14.96 0.13
N PHE A 280 -11.94 -13.74 -0.42
CA PHE A 280 -10.84 -12.84 -0.10
C PHE A 280 -11.20 -11.94 1.07
N THR A 281 -10.18 -11.49 1.79
CA THR A 281 -10.29 -10.53 2.90
C THR A 281 -10.85 -9.20 2.42
N ARG A 282 -10.47 -8.78 1.21
CA ARG A 282 -11.06 -7.67 0.48
C ARG A 282 -11.84 -8.23 -0.70
N GLU A 283 -13.13 -7.91 -0.77
CA GLU A 283 -13.96 -8.23 -1.93
C GLU A 283 -13.53 -7.41 -3.15
N PHE A 284 -13.65 -8.00 -4.34
CA PHE A 284 -13.28 -7.33 -5.60
C PHE A 284 -14.42 -6.47 -6.14
N GLY A 285 -14.06 -5.31 -6.68
CA GLY A 285 -14.95 -4.46 -7.48
C GLY A 285 -14.52 -4.39 -8.94
N ASP A 286 -15.26 -3.64 -9.75
CA ASP A 286 -14.95 -3.42 -11.16
C ASP A 286 -13.56 -2.80 -11.36
N GLU A 287 -13.08 -2.02 -10.39
CA GLU A 287 -11.73 -1.43 -10.37
C GLU A 287 -10.61 -2.47 -10.25
N ASP A 288 -10.92 -3.72 -9.91
CA ASP A 288 -9.95 -4.79 -9.77
C ASP A 288 -9.83 -5.66 -11.03
N LEU A 289 -10.71 -5.49 -12.02
CA LEU A 289 -10.63 -6.19 -13.29
C LEU A 289 -9.27 -5.99 -13.97
N ARG A 290 -8.74 -7.04 -14.62
CA ARG A 290 -7.41 -7.05 -15.28
C ARG A 290 -6.22 -6.81 -14.33
N LYS A 291 -6.41 -6.75 -13.01
CA LYS A 291 -5.28 -6.84 -12.06
C LYS A 291 -4.78 -8.28 -12.01
N ASN A 292 -3.47 -8.44 -12.13
CA ASN A 292 -2.78 -9.71 -11.91
C ASN A 292 -2.50 -9.84 -10.40
N ILE A 293 -3.15 -10.77 -9.71
CA ILE A 293 -3.04 -10.91 -8.26
C ILE A 293 -2.47 -12.27 -7.89
N SER A 294 -1.73 -12.34 -6.78
CA SER A 294 -1.24 -13.57 -6.15
C SER A 294 -2.11 -13.90 -4.94
N PRO A 295 -3.02 -14.89 -5.02
CA PRO A 295 -3.76 -15.37 -3.86
C PRO A 295 -2.84 -16.09 -2.88
N ILE A 296 -3.05 -15.82 -1.59
CA ILE A 296 -2.34 -16.36 -0.45
C ILE A 296 -3.41 -17.01 0.43
N VAL A 297 -3.51 -18.32 0.30
CA VAL A 297 -4.48 -19.15 1.03
C VAL A 297 -3.85 -19.50 2.37
N ILE A 298 -4.46 -19.01 3.44
CA ILE A 298 -3.96 -19.14 4.82
C ILE A 298 -4.97 -20.03 5.57
N PRO A 299 -4.52 -21.02 6.35
CA PRO A 299 -5.41 -21.87 7.13
C PRO A 299 -6.37 -21.06 8.02
N ASP A 300 -7.62 -21.49 8.07
CA ASP A 300 -8.70 -20.95 8.90
C ASP A 300 -8.93 -19.43 8.74
N SER A 301 -8.60 -18.89 7.57
CA SER A 301 -8.70 -17.46 7.25
C SER A 301 -9.28 -17.23 5.86
N LYS A 302 -9.82 -16.02 5.65
CA LYS A 302 -10.04 -15.53 4.30
C LYS A 302 -8.71 -15.40 3.55
N ILE A 303 -8.78 -15.57 2.23
CA ILE A 303 -7.63 -15.44 1.33
C ILE A 303 -7.13 -14.00 1.34
N VAL A 304 -5.82 -13.82 1.43
CA VAL A 304 -5.14 -12.53 1.23
C VAL A 304 -4.57 -12.51 -0.18
N HIS A 305 -4.36 -11.34 -0.77
CA HIS A 305 -3.73 -11.26 -2.09
C HIS A 305 -2.72 -10.15 -2.21
N ASN A 306 -1.72 -10.36 -3.07
CA ASN A 306 -0.82 -9.29 -3.51
C ASN A 306 -1.16 -8.92 -4.94
N GLU A 307 -1.29 -7.64 -5.23
CA GLU A 307 -1.59 -7.12 -6.56
C GLU A 307 -0.29 -6.72 -7.25
N LYS A 308 -0.09 -7.22 -8.47
CA LYS A 308 1.08 -6.86 -9.28
C LYS A 308 0.97 -5.42 -9.72
N ALA A 309 1.87 -4.56 -9.27
CA ALA A 309 1.88 -3.15 -9.61
C ALA A 309 2.58 -2.85 -10.95
N LEU A 310 3.54 -3.70 -11.34
CA LEU A 310 4.41 -3.47 -12.50
C LEU A 310 4.26 -4.58 -13.54
N ALA A 311 3.62 -4.24 -14.66
CA ALA A 311 3.48 -5.10 -15.82
C ALA A 311 4.83 -5.38 -16.49
N ALA A 312 5.08 -6.64 -16.86
CA ALA A 312 6.14 -7.02 -17.78
C ALA A 312 5.88 -6.40 -19.17
N ARG A 313 6.84 -6.54 -20.09
CA ARG A 313 6.67 -6.01 -21.45
C ARG A 313 5.42 -6.57 -22.13
N ASP A 314 5.21 -7.87 -22.03
CA ASP A 314 4.13 -8.57 -22.74
C ASP A 314 2.74 -8.28 -22.12
N GLU A 315 2.70 -7.83 -20.86
CA GLU A 315 1.49 -7.42 -20.15
C GLU A 315 1.15 -5.92 -20.37
N ARG A 316 2.04 -5.14 -21.01
CA ARG A 316 1.87 -3.69 -21.26
C ARG A 316 1.10 -3.36 -22.54
N GLY A 317 0.40 -4.33 -23.12
CA GLY A 317 -0.39 -4.12 -24.35
C GLY A 317 0.38 -4.37 -25.64
N CYS A 318 1.34 -5.31 -25.67
CA CYS A 318 1.90 -5.82 -26.92
C CYS A 318 0.90 -6.75 -27.65
N GLY A 319 -0.23 -6.17 -28.10
CA GLY A 319 -1.27 -6.88 -28.89
C GLY A 319 -2.71 -6.65 -28.44
N PHE A 320 -2.95 -5.80 -27.44
CA PHE A 320 -4.27 -5.60 -26.82
C PHE A 320 -4.59 -4.12 -26.67
N GLU A 321 -5.86 -3.73 -26.80
CA GLU A 321 -6.31 -2.33 -26.65
C GLU A 321 -6.13 -1.80 -25.22
N GLU A 322 -6.20 -2.66 -24.21
CA GLU A 322 -6.03 -2.33 -22.79
C GLU A 322 -5.04 -3.29 -22.13
N GLY A 323 -4.04 -2.84 -21.35
CA GLY A 323 -3.03 -3.71 -20.73
C GLY A 323 -3.44 -4.29 -19.37
N MET A 324 -2.48 -4.82 -18.61
CA MET A 324 -2.69 -5.16 -17.18
C MET A 324 -3.00 -3.88 -16.37
N GLU A 325 -4.04 -3.93 -15.53
CA GLU A 325 -4.30 -2.87 -14.55
C GLU A 325 -3.31 -2.94 -13.38
N ALA A 326 -2.86 -1.77 -12.92
CA ALA A 326 -1.86 -1.71 -11.86
C ALA A 326 -2.46 -2.08 -10.51
N GLY A 327 -1.80 -3.01 -9.82
CA GLY A 327 -2.06 -3.29 -8.41
C GLY A 327 -1.69 -2.14 -7.48
N GLU A 328 -2.42 -2.02 -6.38
CA GLU A 328 -2.26 -0.97 -5.37
C GLU A 328 -1.89 -1.51 -3.98
N VAL A 329 -1.83 -2.83 -3.81
CA VAL A 329 -1.60 -3.46 -2.51
C VAL A 329 -0.61 -4.62 -2.62
N ASN A 330 0.38 -4.65 -1.72
CA ASN A 330 1.29 -5.77 -1.50
C ASN A 330 1.36 -6.06 0.01
N HIS A 331 1.10 -7.30 0.39
CA HIS A 331 1.19 -7.75 1.77
C HIS A 331 2.54 -8.42 2.07
N ILE A 332 3.07 -8.12 3.26
CA ILE A 332 4.13 -8.84 3.96
C ILE A 332 3.46 -9.76 4.97
N LEU A 333 3.70 -11.06 4.87
CA LEU A 333 3.16 -12.05 5.80
C LEU A 333 4.06 -12.14 7.02
N LYS A 334 3.51 -11.82 8.20
CA LYS A 334 4.20 -12.03 9.47
C LYS A 334 3.83 -13.41 9.99
N LEU A 335 4.77 -14.36 9.89
CA LEU A 335 4.57 -15.72 10.42
C LEU A 335 4.92 -15.79 11.90
N ARG A 336 5.90 -14.99 12.33
CA ARG A 336 6.31 -14.79 13.73
C ARG A 336 6.83 -13.36 13.89
N GLU A 337 7.07 -12.95 15.14
CA GLU A 337 7.65 -11.61 15.45
C GLU A 337 8.95 -11.31 14.68
N ASP A 338 9.76 -12.34 14.43
CA ASP A 338 11.07 -12.28 13.81
C ASP A 338 11.13 -12.90 12.40
N LEU A 339 9.99 -13.25 11.81
CA LEU A 339 9.91 -13.94 10.52
C LEU A 339 8.82 -13.34 9.63
N ARG A 340 9.26 -12.61 8.61
CA ARG A 340 8.40 -11.95 7.61
C ARG A 340 8.68 -12.43 6.21
N ILE A 341 7.62 -12.64 5.43
CA ILE A 341 7.69 -13.11 4.04
C ILE A 341 7.13 -12.04 3.12
N GLY A 342 7.90 -11.61 2.13
CA GLY A 342 7.43 -10.76 1.04
C GLY A 342 7.15 -11.58 -0.21
N ILE A 343 6.20 -11.15 -1.03
CA ILE A 343 5.91 -11.75 -2.33
C ILE A 343 6.07 -10.69 -3.41
N MET A 344 6.83 -11.01 -4.46
CA MET A 344 7.04 -10.16 -5.63
C MET A 344 6.70 -10.95 -6.89
N ILE A 345 5.74 -10.49 -7.69
CA ILE A 345 5.25 -11.24 -8.83
C ILE A 345 6.12 -10.91 -10.05
N CYS A 346 6.93 -11.88 -10.46
CA CYS A 346 7.72 -11.85 -11.70
C CYS A 346 8.50 -10.53 -11.87
N TYR A 347 8.16 -9.73 -12.89
CA TYR A 347 8.86 -8.50 -13.25
C TYR A 347 9.01 -7.49 -12.10
N GLU A 348 8.14 -7.52 -11.09
CA GLU A 348 8.29 -6.69 -9.90
C GLU A 348 9.64 -6.90 -9.20
N TYR A 349 10.13 -8.14 -9.15
CA TYR A 349 11.39 -8.47 -8.50
C TYR A 349 12.58 -7.77 -9.15
N VAL A 350 12.58 -7.60 -10.48
CA VAL A 350 13.70 -6.93 -11.16
C VAL A 350 13.64 -5.40 -11.05
N ASN A 351 12.57 -4.83 -10.50
CA ASN A 351 12.47 -3.41 -10.18
C ASN A 351 13.27 -3.09 -8.91
N ASP A 352 14.33 -2.30 -9.03
CA ASP A 352 15.23 -2.02 -7.91
C ASP A 352 14.58 -1.23 -6.78
N GLU A 353 13.64 -0.33 -7.08
CA GLU A 353 13.00 0.52 -6.07
C GLU A 353 12.02 -0.28 -5.20
N LEU A 354 11.10 -1.02 -5.84
CA LEU A 354 10.15 -1.86 -5.12
C LEU A 354 10.87 -3.03 -4.41
N ARG A 355 11.82 -3.70 -5.07
CA ARG A 355 12.58 -4.80 -4.45
C ARG A 355 13.32 -4.35 -3.20
N LYS A 356 14.02 -3.20 -3.26
CA LYS A 356 14.78 -2.69 -2.11
C LYS A 356 13.89 -2.35 -0.90
N ARG A 357 12.63 -2.00 -1.12
CA ARG A 357 11.67 -1.76 -0.02
C ARG A 357 11.31 -3.06 0.68
N LEU A 358 10.98 -4.12 -0.07
CA LEU A 358 10.58 -5.40 0.52
C LEU A 358 11.76 -6.15 1.15
N ILE A 359 12.94 -6.20 0.52
CA ILE A 359 14.10 -6.93 1.09
C ILE A 359 14.56 -6.36 2.44
N ARG A 360 14.33 -5.07 2.69
CA ARG A 360 14.67 -4.44 3.98
C ARG A 360 13.68 -4.79 5.09
N ALA A 361 12.47 -5.18 4.73
CA ALA A 361 11.36 -5.44 5.63
C ALA A 361 11.08 -6.94 5.87
N CYS A 362 11.49 -7.80 4.94
CA CYS A 362 11.20 -9.23 4.96
C CYS A 362 12.45 -10.08 5.14
N ASP A 363 12.31 -11.25 5.75
CA ASP A 363 13.37 -12.25 5.90
C ASP A 363 13.46 -13.18 4.68
N VAL A 364 12.34 -13.47 4.04
CA VAL A 364 12.28 -14.28 2.82
C VAL A 364 11.48 -13.53 1.76
N ILE A 365 11.97 -13.55 0.52
CA ILE A 365 11.20 -13.07 -0.65
C ILE A 365 10.83 -14.26 -1.52
N LEU A 366 9.52 -14.45 -1.71
CA LEU A 366 8.96 -15.40 -2.66
C LEU A 366 8.75 -14.71 -4.00
N VAL A 367 9.17 -15.36 -5.08
CA VAL A 367 9.05 -14.83 -6.44
C VAL A 367 8.35 -15.83 -7.35
N PRO A 368 7.00 -15.86 -7.34
CA PRO A 368 6.22 -16.50 -8.39
C PRO A 368 6.54 -15.84 -9.73
N GLN A 369 6.96 -16.63 -10.72
CA GLN A 369 7.31 -16.09 -12.03
C GLN A 369 7.00 -17.06 -13.18
N THR A 370 6.64 -16.46 -14.32
CA THR A 370 6.60 -17.11 -15.62
C THR A 370 7.63 -16.40 -16.50
N ASN A 371 8.88 -16.86 -16.49
CA ASN A 371 9.93 -16.22 -17.26
C ASN A 371 10.74 -17.22 -18.09
N PRO A 372 10.89 -17.02 -19.41
CA PRO A 372 11.69 -17.90 -20.24
C PRO A 372 13.19 -17.80 -19.96
N SER A 373 13.65 -16.70 -19.34
CA SER A 373 15.06 -16.46 -19.00
C SER A 373 15.22 -15.87 -17.59
N PRO A 374 15.27 -16.72 -16.55
CA PRO A 374 15.35 -16.26 -15.16
C PRO A 374 16.76 -15.76 -14.77
N LYS A 375 17.74 -15.72 -15.69
CA LYS A 375 19.14 -15.33 -15.40
C LYS A 375 19.26 -13.99 -14.68
N ILE A 376 18.46 -12.99 -15.07
CA ILE A 376 18.51 -11.66 -14.45
C ILE A 376 18.03 -11.69 -12.99
N PHE A 377 17.06 -12.55 -12.66
CA PHE A 377 16.53 -12.72 -11.30
C PHE A 377 17.61 -13.30 -10.39
N TYR A 378 18.22 -14.42 -10.80
CA TYR A 378 19.31 -15.04 -10.04
C TYR A 378 20.51 -14.11 -9.86
N ARG A 379 20.85 -13.32 -10.88
CA ARG A 379 21.93 -12.31 -10.77
C ARG A 379 21.62 -11.26 -9.71
N LYS A 380 20.38 -10.74 -9.67
CA LYS A 380 19.94 -9.77 -8.65
C LYS A 380 19.95 -10.39 -7.25
N ALA A 381 19.37 -11.58 -7.08
CA ALA A 381 19.38 -12.31 -5.82
C ALA A 381 20.81 -12.54 -5.28
N ASN A 382 21.72 -13.04 -6.13
CA ASN A 382 23.11 -13.27 -5.73
C ASN A 382 23.82 -11.98 -5.35
N SER A 383 23.56 -10.86 -6.05
CA SER A 383 24.16 -9.58 -5.69
C SER A 383 23.70 -9.05 -4.33
N GLU A 384 22.51 -9.41 -3.89
CA GLU A 384 21.93 -8.91 -2.64
C GLU A 384 22.30 -9.79 -1.44
N LEU A 385 22.34 -11.11 -1.60
CA LEU A 385 22.81 -12.03 -0.55
C LEU A 385 24.28 -11.76 -0.17
N ASN A 386 25.07 -11.27 -1.12
CA ASN A 386 26.48 -10.94 -0.91
C ASN A 386 26.71 -9.59 -0.21
N ILE A 387 25.67 -8.78 -0.03
CA ILE A 387 25.77 -7.48 0.65
C ILE A 387 24.80 -7.50 1.82
N GLN A 388 25.30 -7.72 3.04
CA GLN A 388 24.52 -7.58 4.28
C GLN A 388 24.11 -6.11 4.50
N LEU A 389 23.20 -5.59 3.69
CA LEU A 389 22.79 -4.18 3.68
C LEU A 389 21.77 -3.86 4.77
N CYS A 390 21.12 -4.86 5.38
CA CYS A 390 20.04 -4.65 6.34
C CYS A 390 19.76 -5.91 7.17
N ALA A 391 18.96 -5.75 8.23
CA ALA A 391 18.58 -6.84 9.13
C ALA A 391 17.63 -7.88 8.49
N GLY A 392 17.10 -7.60 7.30
CA GLY A 392 16.25 -8.50 6.50
C GLY A 392 17.01 -9.28 5.41
N ASN A 393 16.25 -10.01 4.60
CA ASN A 393 16.62 -10.77 3.40
C ASN A 393 17.68 -11.86 3.59
N ARG A 394 17.23 -12.99 4.13
CA ARG A 394 18.01 -14.22 4.32
C ARG A 394 17.88 -15.19 3.15
N ALA A 395 16.79 -15.12 2.38
CA ALA A 395 16.58 -16.02 1.24
C ALA A 395 15.67 -15.40 0.16
N HIS A 396 15.96 -15.74 -1.09
CA HIS A 396 15.08 -15.51 -2.23
C HIS A 396 14.65 -16.86 -2.83
N ILE A 397 13.34 -17.10 -2.90
CA ILE A 397 12.79 -18.35 -3.45
C ILE A 397 12.18 -18.06 -4.82
N MET A 398 12.88 -18.50 -5.86
CA MET A 398 12.48 -18.32 -7.26
C MET A 398 11.59 -19.48 -7.69
N VAL A 399 10.34 -19.20 -8.07
CA VAL A 399 9.34 -20.22 -8.42
C VAL A 399 8.92 -20.04 -9.88
N ASN A 400 9.62 -20.72 -10.78
CA ASN A 400 9.46 -20.51 -12.22
C ASN A 400 8.57 -21.56 -12.88
N GLY A 401 7.60 -21.09 -13.64
CA GLY A 401 6.79 -21.91 -14.54
C GLY A 401 7.51 -22.25 -15.83
N ILE A 402 7.24 -23.44 -16.36
CA ILE A 402 7.68 -23.86 -17.68
C ILE A 402 6.46 -23.77 -18.60
N TYR A 403 6.40 -22.76 -19.45
CA TYR A 403 5.21 -22.53 -20.26
C TYR A 403 5.47 -22.68 -21.75
N THR A 404 4.44 -23.10 -22.47
CA THR A 404 4.34 -22.88 -23.92
C THR A 404 3.31 -21.78 -24.17
N TRP A 405 3.46 -21.06 -25.29
CA TRP A 405 2.56 -19.98 -25.69
C TRP A 405 1.78 -20.39 -26.95
N GLY A 406 0.45 -20.21 -26.94
CA GLY A 406 -0.43 -20.47 -28.07
C GLY A 406 -1.14 -19.21 -28.55
N ASN A 407 -1.50 -19.18 -29.85
CA ASN A 407 -2.46 -18.19 -30.39
C ASN A 407 -3.87 -18.75 -30.18
N ASP A 408 -4.72 -18.04 -29.45
CA ASP A 408 -6.13 -18.34 -29.15
C ASP A 408 -6.48 -19.77 -28.67
N LYS A 409 -7.34 -19.85 -27.65
CA LYS A 409 -7.83 -21.13 -27.09
C LYS A 409 -8.37 -22.09 -28.16
N LYS A 410 -8.97 -21.55 -29.23
CA LYS A 410 -9.54 -22.31 -30.36
C LYS A 410 -8.49 -23.05 -31.18
N GLN A 411 -7.40 -22.38 -31.57
CA GLN A 411 -6.34 -22.95 -32.40
C GLN A 411 -5.57 -24.06 -31.64
N TYR A 412 -5.39 -23.92 -30.33
CA TYR A 412 -4.79 -24.97 -29.50
C TYR A 412 -5.67 -26.23 -29.41
N MET A 413 -6.97 -26.04 -29.18
CA MET A 413 -7.92 -27.17 -29.10
C MET A 413 -8.09 -27.89 -30.45
N GLU A 414 -8.06 -27.15 -31.56
CA GLU A 414 -8.07 -27.69 -32.93
C GLU A 414 -6.78 -28.47 -33.24
N GLY A 415 -5.60 -27.95 -32.88
CA GLY A 415 -4.32 -28.65 -33.08
C GLY A 415 -4.13 -29.92 -32.24
N LEU A 416 -4.78 -30.02 -31.07
CA LEU A 416 -4.80 -31.24 -30.26
C LEU A 416 -5.71 -32.33 -30.84
N GLN A 417 -6.76 -31.95 -31.57
CA GLN A 417 -7.65 -32.90 -32.27
C GLN A 417 -7.01 -33.48 -33.53
N GLU A 418 -6.04 -32.81 -34.15
CA GLU A 418 -5.29 -33.34 -35.29
C GLU A 418 -4.16 -34.32 -34.89
N LEU A 419 -3.85 -34.42 -33.58
CA LEU A 419 -2.78 -35.27 -33.03
C LEU A 419 -3.29 -36.52 -32.29
N LEU A 420 -4.61 -36.70 -32.19
CA LEU A 420 -5.31 -37.89 -31.68
C LEU A 420 -6.04 -38.58 -32.83
#